data_AF-B8CEX3-F1
#
_entry.id   AF-B8CEX3-F1
#
_cell.length_a   1.000
_cell.length_b   1.000
_cell.length_c   1.000
_cell.angle_alpha   90.00
_cell.angle_beta   90.00
_cell.angle_gamma   90.00
#
_symmetry.space_group_name_H-M   'P 1'
#
loop_
_entity.id
_entity.type
_entity.pdbx_description
1 polymer ?
#
loop_
_entity_poly.entity_id
_entity_poly.type
_entity_poly.pdbx_seq_one_letter_code
_entity_poly.pdbx_strand_id
1 'polypeptide(L)'
;MNVGRTPNTAMPREWAASGAKLALPLEVKFTAYECAPDMNTESLLGGDLHSSFLVVEPKSEPTFVSMKGQETVKVMPGAYNVQAQSFDEQQHSLRFFLDFPDGAVRNDVSLPKERIYFMTACWDENDKLIEQAMKWRQDILKSLYQINIDLRERSWEKNNGSLFGAADKFRHSVELAKRRSKLELQLEMLEDRFPLEDGRLVNAPNNLYVLKEGVIAVKRFSKDRAAREEYHWVGTFCFKEFSKFEE
;
A
#
# COMPACT_ATOMS: atom_id res chain seq x y z
N MET A 1 -4.03 -3.93 -12.71
CA MET A 1 -3.05 -4.72 -11.93
C MET A 1 -1.81 -5.02 -12.76
N ASN A 2 -0.71 -5.43 -12.13
CA ASN A 2 0.55 -5.77 -12.77
C ASN A 2 1.13 -7.05 -12.17
N VAL A 3 1.18 -8.10 -12.97
CA VAL A 3 1.73 -9.41 -12.61
C VAL A 3 3.16 -9.49 -13.11
N GLY A 4 4.07 -9.89 -12.24
CA GLY A 4 5.48 -10.02 -12.56
C GLY A 4 6.33 -10.04 -11.30
N ARG A 5 7.65 -10.21 -11.47
CA ARG A 5 8.55 -10.39 -10.33
C ARG A 5 8.56 -9.15 -9.43
N THR A 6 8.29 -9.37 -8.15
CA THR A 6 8.48 -8.38 -7.08
C THR A 6 9.77 -8.73 -6.33
N PRO A 7 10.72 -7.78 -6.17
CA PRO A 7 11.93 -8.02 -5.38
C PRO A 7 11.60 -8.48 -3.96
N ASN A 8 12.43 -9.37 -3.40
CA ASN A 8 12.32 -9.86 -2.02
C ASN A 8 11.02 -10.62 -1.66
N THR A 9 10.35 -11.23 -2.64
CA THR A 9 9.17 -12.08 -2.40
C THR A 9 9.47 -13.58 -2.57
N ALA A 10 8.55 -14.43 -2.10
CA ALA A 10 8.64 -15.89 -2.21
C ALA A 10 8.37 -16.45 -3.63
N MET A 11 8.49 -15.63 -4.68
CA MET A 11 8.30 -16.06 -6.06
C MET A 11 9.45 -16.98 -6.52
N PRO A 12 9.16 -18.02 -7.35
CA PRO A 12 10.20 -18.85 -7.93
C PRO A 12 11.22 -18.04 -8.74
N ARG A 13 12.49 -18.46 -8.74
CA ARG A 13 13.58 -17.70 -9.37
C ARG A 13 13.46 -17.63 -10.90
N GLU A 14 12.82 -18.62 -11.49
CA GLU A 14 12.57 -18.81 -12.91
C GLU A 14 11.34 -18.05 -13.42
N TRP A 15 10.46 -17.61 -12.53
CA TRP A 15 9.22 -16.92 -12.91
C TRP A 15 9.48 -15.43 -13.19
N ALA A 16 9.02 -14.94 -14.34
CA ALA A 16 9.24 -13.57 -14.80
C ALA A 16 10.74 -13.15 -14.76
N ALA A 17 11.65 -14.11 -14.98
CA ALA A 17 13.11 -13.91 -14.96
C ALA A 17 13.61 -12.92 -16.02
N SER A 18 12.87 -12.75 -17.12
CA SER A 18 13.15 -11.78 -18.18
C SER A 18 12.93 -10.32 -17.74
N GLY A 19 12.28 -10.09 -16.60
CA GLY A 19 11.81 -8.77 -16.16
C GLY A 19 10.52 -8.31 -16.87
N ALA A 20 9.91 -9.16 -17.69
CA ALA A 20 8.62 -8.87 -18.31
C ALA A 20 7.53 -8.69 -17.25
N LYS A 21 6.49 -7.93 -17.63
CA LYS A 21 5.32 -7.64 -16.81
C LYS A 21 4.04 -7.82 -17.62
N LEU A 22 3.03 -8.38 -16.97
CA LEU A 22 1.68 -8.52 -17.51
C LEU A 22 0.77 -7.49 -16.83
N ALA A 23 0.56 -6.38 -17.52
CA ALA A 23 -0.34 -5.33 -17.09
C ALA A 23 -1.76 -5.64 -17.57
N LEU A 24 -2.72 -5.68 -16.65
CA LEU A 24 -4.13 -5.96 -16.92
C LEU A 24 -4.96 -4.82 -16.31
N PRO A 25 -5.40 -3.83 -17.12
CA PRO A 25 -6.26 -2.76 -16.65
C PRO A 25 -7.65 -3.32 -16.35
N LEU A 26 -8.05 -3.28 -15.08
CA LEU A 26 -9.31 -3.84 -14.59
C LEU A 26 -10.17 -2.71 -14.05
N GLU A 27 -11.44 -2.74 -14.41
CA GLU A 27 -12.47 -1.92 -13.78
C GLU A 27 -13.33 -2.83 -12.91
N VAL A 28 -13.56 -2.42 -11.65
CA VAL A 28 -14.31 -3.20 -10.66
C VAL A 28 -15.31 -2.32 -9.94
N LYS A 29 -16.50 -2.86 -9.63
CA LYS A 29 -17.52 -2.23 -8.79
C LYS A 29 -17.56 -2.93 -7.45
N PHE A 30 -17.31 -2.18 -6.38
CA PHE A 30 -17.59 -2.59 -5.02
C PHE A 30 -19.06 -2.28 -4.70
N THR A 31 -19.81 -3.27 -4.23
CA THR A 31 -21.24 -3.15 -3.96
C THR A 31 -21.55 -3.26 -2.46
N ALA A 32 -22.74 -2.84 -2.04
CA ALA A 32 -23.22 -3.05 -0.67
C ALA A 32 -24.01 -4.37 -0.50
N TYR A 33 -24.02 -5.23 -1.52
CA TYR A 33 -24.74 -6.50 -1.47
C TYR A 33 -23.88 -7.58 -0.80
N GLU A 34 -24.50 -8.36 0.07
CA GLU A 34 -23.85 -9.51 0.68
C GLU A 34 -23.56 -10.59 -0.37
N CYS A 35 -22.43 -11.27 -0.20
CA CYS A 35 -22.03 -12.37 -1.05
C CYS A 35 -22.90 -13.61 -0.81
N ALA A 36 -22.93 -14.50 -1.80
CA ALA A 36 -23.48 -15.82 -1.61
C ALA A 36 -22.70 -16.59 -0.51
N PRO A 37 -23.38 -17.49 0.25
CA PRO A 37 -22.77 -18.16 1.40
C PRO A 37 -21.48 -18.95 1.10
N ASP A 38 -21.34 -19.47 -0.11
CA ASP A 38 -20.17 -20.21 -0.59
C ASP A 38 -18.93 -19.31 -0.77
N MET A 39 -19.13 -18.04 -1.13
CA MET A 39 -18.07 -17.03 -1.22
C MET A 39 -17.66 -16.49 0.16
N ASN A 40 -18.47 -16.70 1.20
CA ASN A 40 -18.27 -16.17 2.56
C ASN A 40 -17.34 -17.04 3.45
N THR A 41 -16.50 -17.89 2.85
CA THR A 41 -15.66 -18.86 3.56
C THR A 41 -14.16 -18.54 3.55
N GLU A 42 -13.79 -17.45 2.89
CA GLU A 42 -12.39 -17.10 2.67
C GLU A 42 -11.69 -16.54 3.92
N SER A 43 -10.65 -17.24 4.38
CA SER A 43 -9.90 -16.89 5.60
C SER A 43 -9.21 -15.53 5.50
N LEU A 44 -8.72 -15.14 4.32
CA LEU A 44 -8.06 -13.84 4.11
C LEU A 44 -9.00 -12.65 4.36
N LEU A 45 -10.29 -12.83 4.04
CA LEU A 45 -11.33 -11.81 4.16
C LEU A 45 -11.94 -11.73 5.56
N GLY A 46 -11.52 -12.60 6.48
CA GLY A 46 -11.95 -12.57 7.88
C GLY A 46 -12.73 -13.80 8.24
N GLY A 47 -12.05 -14.73 8.91
CA GLY A 47 -12.64 -15.97 9.41
C GLY A 47 -13.40 -15.81 10.73
N ASP A 48 -13.95 -14.63 11.04
CA ASP A 48 -14.78 -14.45 12.23
C ASP A 48 -16.24 -14.78 11.87
N LEU A 49 -16.94 -15.51 12.73
CA LEU A 49 -18.29 -16.07 12.52
C LEU A 49 -19.40 -15.05 12.15
N HIS A 50 -19.10 -13.75 12.09
CA HIS A 50 -20.08 -12.67 11.93
C HIS A 50 -19.76 -11.64 10.85
N SER A 51 -18.66 -11.79 10.08
CA SER A 51 -18.43 -10.90 8.92
C SER A 51 -19.19 -11.40 7.70
N SER A 52 -20.14 -10.61 7.18
CA SER A 52 -20.67 -10.80 5.84
C SER A 52 -19.74 -10.11 4.83
N PHE A 53 -19.21 -10.88 3.89
CA PHE A 53 -18.44 -10.30 2.79
C PHE A 53 -19.38 -9.64 1.79
N LEU A 54 -18.91 -8.58 1.15
CA LEU A 54 -19.66 -7.82 0.17
C LEU A 54 -19.17 -8.12 -1.26
N VAL A 55 -20.05 -8.00 -2.25
CA VAL A 55 -19.73 -8.41 -3.62
C VAL A 55 -18.86 -7.37 -4.33
N VAL A 56 -17.81 -7.85 -5.01
CA VAL A 56 -17.04 -7.08 -6.00
C VAL A 56 -17.22 -7.67 -7.39
N GLU A 57 -17.61 -6.84 -8.35
CA GLU A 57 -17.90 -7.26 -9.73
C GLU A 57 -16.91 -6.66 -10.72
N PRO A 58 -16.36 -7.43 -11.68
CA PRO A 58 -15.66 -6.85 -12.81
C PRO A 58 -16.65 -6.11 -13.72
N LYS A 59 -16.30 -4.88 -14.12
CA LYS A 59 -17.06 -4.08 -15.11
C LYS A 59 -16.51 -4.22 -16.52
N SER A 60 -15.28 -4.70 -16.66
CA SER A 60 -14.65 -4.98 -17.93
C SER A 60 -13.78 -6.23 -17.86
N GLU A 61 -13.60 -6.88 -19.01
CA GLU A 61 -12.60 -7.91 -19.18
C GLU A 61 -11.28 -7.25 -19.63
N PRO A 62 -10.19 -7.37 -18.85
CA PRO A 62 -8.92 -6.78 -19.22
C PRO A 62 -8.35 -7.45 -20.47
N THR A 63 -7.71 -6.64 -21.31
CA THR A 63 -7.02 -7.13 -22.51
C THR A 63 -5.53 -6.81 -22.44
N PHE A 64 -4.72 -7.62 -23.12
CA PHE A 64 -3.29 -7.40 -23.28
C PHE A 64 -2.83 -7.82 -24.68
N VAL A 65 -1.68 -7.29 -25.11
CA VAL A 65 -1.10 -7.63 -26.43
C VAL A 65 0.05 -8.63 -26.26
N SER A 66 -0.06 -9.75 -26.96
CA SER A 66 0.96 -10.80 -27.07
C SER A 66 1.40 -11.01 -28.52
N MET A 67 2.28 -11.99 -28.75
CA MET A 67 2.67 -12.40 -30.11
C MET A 67 1.49 -12.95 -30.93
N LYS A 68 0.40 -13.38 -30.28
CA LYS A 68 -0.82 -13.88 -30.93
C LYS A 68 -1.82 -12.78 -31.27
N GLY A 69 -1.52 -11.52 -30.93
CA GLY A 69 -2.43 -10.39 -31.05
C GLY A 69 -2.98 -9.96 -29.70
N GLN A 70 -4.14 -9.30 -29.72
CA GLN A 70 -4.85 -8.88 -28.51
C GLN A 70 -5.58 -10.08 -27.90
N GLU A 71 -5.30 -10.37 -26.63
CA GLU A 71 -5.92 -11.43 -25.84
C GLU A 71 -6.78 -10.82 -24.74
N THR A 72 -7.96 -11.37 -24.54
CA THR A 72 -8.91 -10.98 -23.48
C THR A 72 -8.83 -11.99 -22.34
N VAL A 73 -8.81 -11.50 -21.10
CA VAL A 73 -8.77 -12.35 -19.90
C VAL A 73 -10.14 -12.31 -19.25
N LYS A 74 -10.76 -13.48 -19.11
CA LYS A 74 -12.03 -13.62 -18.40
C LYS A 74 -11.83 -13.41 -16.90
N VAL A 75 -12.74 -12.65 -16.28
CA VAL A 75 -12.74 -12.34 -14.85
C VAL A 75 -14.13 -12.56 -14.31
N MET A 76 -14.22 -13.29 -13.20
CA MET A 76 -15.48 -13.56 -12.51
C MET A 76 -15.60 -12.67 -11.26
N PRO A 77 -16.83 -12.37 -10.81
CA PRO A 77 -17.07 -11.69 -9.55
C PRO A 77 -16.40 -12.39 -8.37
N GLY A 78 -16.15 -11.63 -7.31
CA GLY A 78 -15.66 -12.16 -6.05
C GLY A 78 -16.21 -11.39 -4.87
N ALA A 79 -15.48 -11.45 -3.76
CA ALA A 79 -15.90 -10.83 -2.50
C ALA A 79 -14.84 -9.86 -1.97
N TYR A 80 -15.27 -8.90 -1.16
CA TYR A 80 -14.42 -7.97 -0.44
C TYR A 80 -14.86 -7.77 1.01
N ASN A 81 -13.89 -7.35 1.83
CA ASN A 81 -14.11 -6.95 3.21
C ASN A 81 -13.08 -5.89 3.61
N VAL A 82 -13.44 -5.03 4.56
CA VAL A 82 -12.56 -4.04 5.19
C VAL A 82 -12.40 -4.42 6.65
N GLN A 83 -11.16 -4.69 7.07
CA GLN A 83 -10.89 -5.15 8.44
C GLN A 83 -10.02 -4.17 9.19
N ALA A 84 -10.24 -4.00 10.49
CA ALA A 84 -9.26 -3.34 11.34
C ALA A 84 -7.95 -4.14 11.35
N GLN A 85 -6.84 -3.50 10.99
CA GLN A 85 -5.51 -4.08 11.02
C GLN A 85 -4.76 -3.70 12.30
N SER A 86 -4.97 -2.47 12.77
CA SER A 86 -4.34 -1.93 13.98
C SER A 86 -5.32 -1.00 14.67
N PHE A 87 -5.72 -1.34 15.90
CA PHE A 87 -6.65 -0.53 16.69
C PHE A 87 -6.05 0.84 17.04
N ASP A 88 -4.75 0.88 17.36
CA ASP A 88 -4.05 2.11 17.77
C ASP A 88 -3.80 3.08 16.60
N GLU A 89 -3.90 2.60 15.37
CA GLU A 89 -3.57 3.35 14.15
C GLU A 89 -4.80 3.66 13.30
N GLN A 90 -5.97 3.15 13.72
CA GLN A 90 -7.23 3.12 12.97
C GLN A 90 -7.00 2.76 11.49
N GLN A 91 -6.00 1.92 11.26
CA GLN A 91 -5.64 1.44 9.93
C GLN A 91 -6.49 0.22 9.66
N HIS A 92 -7.20 0.27 8.55
CA HIS A 92 -7.98 -0.82 8.02
C HIS A 92 -7.27 -1.45 6.81
N SER A 93 -7.57 -2.72 6.54
CA SER A 93 -7.11 -3.44 5.37
C SER A 93 -8.31 -3.73 4.50
N LEU A 94 -8.35 -3.11 3.31
CA LEU A 94 -9.26 -3.50 2.25
C LEU A 94 -8.67 -4.74 1.57
N ARG A 95 -9.42 -5.83 1.62
CA ARG A 95 -9.08 -7.09 0.98
C ARG A 95 -10.21 -7.51 0.07
N PHE A 96 -9.87 -8.01 -1.10
CA PHE A 96 -10.84 -8.57 -2.03
C PHE A 96 -10.21 -9.66 -2.88
N PHE A 97 -11.05 -10.47 -3.52
CA PHE A 97 -10.57 -11.41 -4.54
C PHE A 97 -11.40 -11.32 -5.80
N LEU A 98 -10.81 -11.76 -6.90
CA LEU A 98 -11.49 -12.03 -8.17
C LEU A 98 -10.99 -13.37 -8.71
N ASP A 99 -11.87 -14.09 -9.40
CA ASP A 99 -11.53 -15.40 -9.95
C ASP A 99 -11.17 -15.26 -11.43
N PHE A 100 -9.99 -15.78 -11.81
CA PHE A 100 -9.45 -15.74 -13.17
C PHE A 100 -9.43 -17.16 -13.75
N PRO A 101 -10.57 -17.68 -14.25
CA PRO A 101 -10.71 -19.09 -14.63
C PRO A 101 -9.74 -19.53 -15.74
N ASP A 102 -9.39 -18.62 -16.63
CA ASP A 102 -8.53 -18.91 -17.77
C ASP A 102 -7.06 -18.52 -17.55
N GLY A 103 -6.79 -17.74 -16.50
CA GLY A 103 -5.48 -17.10 -16.26
C GLY A 103 -5.02 -16.28 -17.47
N ALA A 104 -3.72 -16.02 -17.55
CA ALA A 104 -3.12 -15.35 -18.71
C ALA A 104 -1.61 -15.61 -18.76
N VAL A 105 -1.02 -15.63 -19.96
CA VAL A 105 0.43 -15.82 -20.14
C VAL A 105 0.97 -14.82 -21.14
N ARG A 106 2.08 -14.16 -20.79
CA ARG A 106 2.83 -13.28 -21.67
C ARG A 106 4.31 -13.47 -21.43
N ASN A 107 5.02 -13.96 -22.45
CA ASN A 107 6.43 -14.36 -22.34
C ASN A 107 6.62 -15.41 -21.23
N ASP A 108 7.45 -15.11 -20.23
CA ASP A 108 7.73 -15.94 -19.04
C ASP A 108 6.92 -15.50 -17.80
N VAL A 109 5.93 -14.63 -17.97
CA VAL A 109 5.00 -14.19 -16.92
C VAL A 109 3.67 -14.90 -17.09
N SER A 110 3.18 -15.51 -16.01
CA SER A 110 1.88 -16.17 -15.99
C SER A 110 1.01 -15.67 -14.84
N LEU A 111 -0.18 -15.17 -15.16
CA LEU A 111 -1.29 -15.09 -14.23
C LEU A 111 -1.92 -16.49 -14.11
N PRO A 112 -1.93 -17.11 -12.93
CA PRO A 112 -2.47 -18.45 -12.75
C PRO A 112 -4.00 -18.49 -12.92
N LYS A 113 -4.49 -19.68 -13.26
CA LYS A 113 -5.91 -19.96 -13.53
C LYS A 113 -6.70 -20.21 -12.24
N GLU A 114 -6.78 -19.20 -11.39
CA GLU A 114 -7.30 -19.35 -10.03
C GLU A 114 -7.78 -18.03 -9.44
N ARG A 115 -8.15 -18.08 -8.17
CA ARG A 115 -8.46 -16.91 -7.35
C ARG A 115 -7.22 -16.06 -7.09
N ILE A 116 -7.35 -14.76 -7.37
CA ILE A 116 -6.32 -13.77 -7.07
C ILE A 116 -6.83 -12.84 -5.98
N TYR A 117 -6.02 -12.68 -4.95
CA TYR A 117 -6.30 -11.83 -3.79
C TYR A 117 -5.62 -10.48 -3.96
N PHE A 118 -6.32 -9.42 -3.55
CA PHE A 118 -5.88 -8.05 -3.59
C PHE A 118 -5.93 -7.50 -2.18
N MET A 119 -4.84 -6.87 -1.75
CA MET A 119 -4.73 -6.31 -0.40
C MET A 119 -4.13 -4.91 -0.47
N THR A 120 -4.79 -3.98 0.23
CA THR A 120 -4.30 -2.61 0.44
C THR A 120 -4.72 -2.11 1.82
N ALA A 121 -4.13 -1.00 2.23
CA ALA A 121 -4.50 -0.29 3.46
C ALA A 121 -5.49 0.84 3.16
N CYS A 122 -6.38 1.10 4.11
CA CYS A 122 -7.30 2.22 4.08
C CYS A 122 -7.49 2.83 5.48
N TRP A 123 -7.93 4.08 5.51
CA TRP A 123 -8.16 4.86 6.73
C TRP A 123 -9.49 5.62 6.59
N ASP A 124 -10.20 5.79 7.70
CA ASP A 124 -11.38 6.64 7.76
C ASP A 124 -10.93 8.12 7.74
N GLU A 125 -11.48 8.90 6.82
CA GLU A 125 -11.24 10.34 6.73
C GLU A 125 -11.85 11.08 7.93
N ASN A 126 -12.95 10.59 8.49
CA ASN A 126 -13.63 11.22 9.63
C ASN A 126 -12.77 11.20 10.90
N ASP A 127 -11.85 10.23 11.02
CA ASP A 127 -10.91 10.13 12.14
C ASP A 127 -9.84 11.24 12.11
N LYS A 128 -9.69 11.94 10.97
CA LYS A 128 -8.71 13.01 10.75
C LYS A 128 -7.27 12.62 11.05
N LEU A 129 -6.96 11.33 11.25
CA LEU A 129 -5.62 10.86 11.57
C LEU A 129 -4.62 11.22 10.49
N ILE A 130 -4.98 10.98 9.23
CA ILE A 130 -4.11 11.29 8.08
C ILE A 130 -3.86 12.80 7.99
N GLU A 131 -4.89 13.64 8.18
CA GLU A 131 -4.73 15.10 8.21
C GLU A 131 -3.81 15.55 9.34
N GLN A 132 -3.99 14.99 10.55
CA GLN A 132 -3.14 15.29 11.70
C GLN A 132 -1.70 14.85 11.47
N ALA A 133 -1.49 13.67 10.90
CA ALA A 133 -0.18 13.14 10.55
C ALA A 133 0.50 13.99 9.47
N MET A 134 -0.23 14.42 8.43
CA MET A 134 0.27 15.35 7.41
C MET A 134 0.67 16.69 8.02
N LYS A 135 -0.15 17.25 8.92
CA LYS A 135 0.17 18.50 9.63
C LYS A 135 1.41 18.33 10.50
N TRP A 136 1.51 17.24 11.26
CA TRP A 136 2.66 16.94 12.09
C TRP A 136 3.94 16.81 11.25
N ARG A 137 3.88 16.12 10.12
CA ARG A 137 4.99 16.03 9.15
C ARG A 137 5.44 17.42 8.69
N GLN A 138 4.50 18.29 8.30
CA GLN A 138 4.83 19.66 7.90
C GLN A 138 5.50 20.47 9.01
N ASP A 139 5.04 20.32 10.26
CA ASP A 139 5.62 21.02 11.41
C ASP A 139 7.04 20.52 11.73
N ILE A 140 7.31 19.22 11.59
CA ILE A 140 8.66 18.65 11.69
C ILE A 140 9.56 19.20 10.58
N LEU A 141 9.10 19.20 9.33
CA LEU A 141 9.88 19.71 8.19
C LEU A 141 10.21 21.19 8.34
N LYS A 142 9.25 22.03 8.78
CA LYS A 142 9.50 23.44 9.10
C LYS A 142 10.54 23.60 10.21
N SER A 143 10.45 22.78 11.26
CA SER A 143 11.41 22.81 12.37
C SER A 143 12.82 22.40 11.95
N LEU A 144 12.95 21.37 11.10
CA LEU A 144 14.23 20.96 10.52
C LEU A 144 14.81 22.04 9.61
N TYR A 145 13.98 22.70 8.80
CA TYR A 145 14.39 23.81 7.96
C TYR A 145 14.95 24.97 8.80
N GLN A 146 14.27 25.35 9.89
CA GLN A 146 14.74 26.41 10.79
C GLN A 146 16.07 26.04 11.46
N ILE A 147 16.22 24.81 11.97
CA ILE A 147 17.48 24.35 12.57
C ILE A 147 18.63 24.39 11.55
N ASN A 148 18.36 24.04 10.29
CA ASN A 148 19.37 24.12 9.23
C ASN A 148 19.77 25.56 8.91
N ILE A 149 18.85 26.53 8.97
CA ILE A 149 19.18 27.96 8.88
C ILE A 149 20.06 28.37 10.07
N ASP A 150 19.63 28.08 11.30
CA ASP A 150 20.34 28.47 12.52
C ASP A 150 21.78 27.91 12.56
N LEU A 151 21.97 26.66 12.10
CA LEU A 151 23.29 26.03 11.97
C LEU A 151 24.15 26.70 10.89
N ARG A 152 23.55 27.13 9.77
CA ARG A 152 24.25 27.83 8.68
C ARG A 152 24.64 29.24 9.08
N GLU A 153 23.72 30.08 9.58
CA GLU A 153 24.01 31.46 9.98
C GLU A 153 25.16 31.52 10.99
N ARG A 154 25.15 30.61 11.98
CA ARG A 154 26.20 30.54 13.00
C ARG A 154 27.53 29.97 12.50
N SER A 155 27.52 29.18 11.42
CA SER A 155 28.75 28.78 10.73
C SER A 155 29.44 29.98 10.08
N TRP A 156 28.69 31.01 9.68
CA TRP A 156 29.20 32.21 9.01
C TRP A 156 29.69 33.27 10.02
N GLU A 157 29.14 33.30 11.24
CA GLU A 157 29.61 34.15 12.35
C GLU A 157 30.97 33.71 12.95
N LYS A 158 31.60 32.65 12.44
CA LYS A 158 32.85 32.06 12.95
C LYS A 158 34.10 32.97 12.90
N ASN A 159 34.02 34.17 12.33
CA ASN A 159 35.21 35.02 12.13
C ASN A 159 35.46 36.12 13.17
N ASN A 160 34.56 36.41 14.12
CA ASN A 160 34.79 37.49 15.10
C ASN A 160 34.29 37.11 16.53
N GLY A 161 35.14 36.59 17.42
CA GLY A 161 34.80 36.59 18.87
C GLY A 161 35.56 35.66 19.83
N SER A 162 35.73 36.15 21.06
CA SER A 162 36.43 35.64 22.27
C SER A 162 36.23 34.16 22.66
N LEU A 163 37.30 33.55 23.21
CA LEU A 163 37.39 32.15 23.70
C LEU A 163 36.31 31.76 24.72
N PHE A 164 35.82 32.68 25.56
CA PHE A 164 34.74 32.38 26.52
C PHE A 164 33.39 32.15 25.84
N GLY A 165 33.11 32.83 24.72
CA GLY A 165 31.90 32.60 23.92
C GLY A 165 31.95 31.29 23.12
N ALA A 166 33.12 30.68 22.94
CA ALA A 166 33.28 29.46 22.16
C ALA A 166 32.64 28.24 22.83
N ALA A 167 32.70 28.13 24.17
CA ALA A 167 32.13 27.01 24.92
C ALA A 167 30.59 27.01 24.90
N ASP A 168 29.96 28.16 25.10
CA ASP A 168 28.50 28.29 25.04
C ASP A 168 27.99 28.13 23.60
N LYS A 169 28.71 28.66 22.61
CA LYS A 169 28.43 28.39 21.19
C LYS A 169 28.52 26.90 20.85
N PHE A 170 29.53 26.20 21.38
CA PHE A 170 29.69 24.76 21.19
C PHE A 170 28.54 23.98 21.84
N ARG A 171 28.19 24.25 23.10
CA ARG A 171 27.06 23.61 23.79
C ARG A 171 25.75 23.80 23.03
N HIS A 172 25.46 25.01 22.59
CA HIS A 172 24.26 25.30 21.82
C HIS A 172 24.28 24.63 20.44
N SER A 173 25.44 24.50 19.80
CA SER A 173 25.56 23.76 18.53
C SER A 173 25.27 22.26 18.71
N VAL A 174 25.76 21.66 19.81
CA VAL A 174 25.47 20.27 20.19
C VAL A 174 23.99 20.09 20.49
N GLU A 175 23.35 21.05 21.15
CA GLU A 175 21.91 21.04 21.42
C GLU A 175 21.08 21.09 20.13
N LEU A 176 21.41 21.98 19.19
CA LEU A 176 20.77 22.05 17.88
C LEU A 176 20.93 20.74 17.09
N ALA A 177 22.14 20.16 17.10
CA ALA A 177 22.39 18.86 16.47
C ALA A 177 21.54 17.74 17.08
N LYS A 178 21.45 17.67 18.43
CA LYS A 178 20.58 16.71 19.12
C LYS A 178 19.11 16.89 18.76
N ARG A 179 18.63 18.14 18.73
CA ARG A 179 17.25 18.46 18.35
C ARG A 179 16.96 18.05 16.91
N ARG A 180 17.90 18.29 16.00
CA ARG A 180 17.81 17.84 14.60
C ARG A 180 17.67 16.33 14.51
N SER A 181 18.57 15.57 15.13
CA SER A 181 18.51 14.10 15.10
C SER A 181 17.22 13.55 15.70
N LYS A 182 16.70 14.17 16.75
CA LYS A 182 15.40 13.81 17.33
C LYS A 182 14.25 14.03 16.33
N LEU A 183 14.24 15.15 15.63
CA LEU A 183 13.21 15.47 14.63
C LEU A 183 13.32 14.57 13.39
N GLU A 184 14.54 14.23 12.95
CA GLU A 184 14.77 13.25 11.88
C GLU A 184 14.20 11.87 12.26
N LEU A 185 14.47 11.39 13.48
CA LEU A 185 13.89 10.14 13.97
C LEU A 185 12.35 10.20 14.07
N GLN A 186 11.79 11.32 14.53
CA GLN A 186 10.34 11.50 14.57
C GLN A 186 9.71 11.50 13.18
N LEU A 187 10.41 12.06 12.18
CA LEU A 187 9.96 12.02 10.79
C LEU A 187 9.99 10.60 10.24
N GLU A 188 11.08 9.87 10.45
CA GLU A 188 11.23 8.47 10.04
C GLU A 188 10.13 7.59 10.64
N MET A 189 9.92 7.67 11.97
CA MET A 189 8.84 6.92 12.64
C MET A 189 7.44 7.29 12.11
N LEU A 190 7.24 8.55 11.72
CA LEU A 190 5.95 9.02 11.21
C LEU A 190 5.70 8.52 9.78
N GLU A 191 6.73 8.53 8.93
CA GLU A 191 6.67 8.06 7.54
C GLU A 191 6.61 6.53 7.44
N ASP A 192 7.18 5.81 8.41
CA ASP A 192 7.00 4.36 8.56
C ASP A 192 5.57 3.99 8.94
N ARG A 193 4.93 4.82 9.78
CA ARG A 193 3.58 4.58 10.30
C ARG A 193 2.48 4.98 9.32
N PHE A 194 2.68 6.05 8.55
CA PHE A 194 1.67 6.59 7.65
C PHE A 194 2.27 6.86 6.26
N PRO A 195 1.56 6.54 5.18
CA PRO A 195 2.02 6.80 3.80
C PRO A 195 1.79 8.27 3.42
N LEU A 196 2.51 9.20 4.06
CA LEU A 196 2.30 10.64 3.96
C LEU A 196 2.94 11.31 2.74
N GLU A 197 3.54 10.54 1.83
CA GLU A 197 4.09 11.09 0.59
C GLU A 197 2.97 11.44 -0.39
N ASP A 198 3.12 12.59 -1.06
CA ASP A 198 2.12 13.10 -2.00
C ASP A 198 1.82 12.06 -3.09
N GLY A 199 0.53 11.78 -3.28
CA GLY A 199 0.05 10.87 -4.31
C GLY A 199 0.11 9.37 -3.96
N ARG A 200 0.53 8.99 -2.75
CA ARG A 200 0.40 7.61 -2.26
C ARG A 200 -0.99 7.28 -1.73
N LEU A 201 -1.72 8.27 -1.24
CA LEU A 201 -3.12 8.13 -0.83
C LEU A 201 -4.04 8.67 -1.93
N VAL A 202 -5.20 8.04 -2.07
CA VAL A 202 -6.28 8.47 -2.96
C VAL A 202 -7.57 8.53 -2.16
N ASN A 203 -8.36 9.57 -2.42
CA ASN A 203 -9.70 9.69 -1.87
C ASN A 203 -10.60 8.67 -2.55
N ALA A 204 -11.12 7.74 -1.76
CA ALA A 204 -12.14 6.78 -2.16
C ALA A 204 -13.52 7.26 -1.69
N PRO A 205 -14.61 6.71 -2.26
CA PRO A 205 -15.96 7.01 -1.80
C PRO A 205 -16.15 6.68 -0.31
N ASN A 206 -17.19 7.27 0.29
CA ASN A 206 -17.59 7.06 1.69
C ASN A 206 -16.54 7.53 2.71
N ASN A 207 -15.87 8.66 2.44
CA ASN A 207 -14.91 9.29 3.36
C ASN A 207 -13.76 8.34 3.73
N LEU A 208 -13.15 7.70 2.72
CA LEU A 208 -12.05 6.78 2.93
C LEU A 208 -10.80 7.26 2.19
N TYR A 209 -9.66 7.24 2.88
CA TYR A 209 -8.36 7.26 2.25
C TYR A 209 -7.93 5.84 1.94
N VAL A 210 -7.52 5.56 0.71
CA VAL A 210 -6.99 4.25 0.31
C VAL A 210 -5.57 4.41 -0.18
N LEU A 211 -4.69 3.50 0.24
CA LEU A 211 -3.34 3.42 -0.31
C LEU A 211 -3.44 3.05 -1.80
N LYS A 212 -2.92 3.93 -2.64
CA LYS A 212 -3.00 3.87 -4.09
C LYS A 212 -2.50 2.56 -4.65
N GLU A 213 -1.43 2.04 -4.05
CA GLU A 213 -0.78 0.80 -4.46
C GLU A 213 -1.06 -0.30 -3.44
N GLY A 214 -1.28 -1.51 -3.94
CA GLY A 214 -1.47 -2.69 -3.13
C GLY A 214 -0.82 -3.92 -3.74
N VAL A 215 -0.90 -5.03 -3.04
CA VAL A 215 -0.31 -6.30 -3.46
C VAL A 215 -1.36 -7.23 -4.05
N ILE A 216 -0.95 -8.02 -5.04
CA ILE A 216 -1.73 -9.18 -5.49
C ILE A 216 -1.06 -10.47 -5.04
N ALA A 217 -1.86 -11.42 -4.59
CA ALA A 217 -1.39 -12.68 -4.05
C ALA A 217 -2.23 -13.87 -4.51
N VAL A 218 -1.67 -15.06 -4.38
CA VAL A 218 -2.32 -16.35 -4.63
C VAL A 218 -2.15 -17.26 -3.44
N LYS A 219 -3.13 -18.12 -3.21
CA LYS A 219 -3.13 -19.05 -2.09
C LYS A 219 -2.39 -20.33 -2.46
N ARG A 220 -1.48 -20.77 -1.60
CA ARG A 220 -0.67 -21.97 -1.75
C ARG A 220 -0.69 -22.77 -0.47
N PHE A 221 -0.48 -24.08 -0.59
CA PHE A 221 -0.30 -24.94 0.57
C PHE A 221 1.19 -25.16 0.81
N SER A 222 1.62 -24.89 2.04
CA SER A 222 2.98 -25.19 2.47
C SER A 222 3.26 -26.69 2.37
N LYS A 223 4.44 -27.05 1.87
CA LYS A 223 4.87 -28.47 1.74
C LYS A 223 5.28 -29.08 3.08
N ASP A 224 5.42 -28.27 4.13
CA ASP A 224 5.75 -28.74 5.48
C ASP A 224 4.51 -29.30 6.22
N ARG A 225 4.79 -30.17 7.20
CA ARG A 225 3.92 -31.19 7.85
C ARG A 225 2.56 -30.74 8.43
N ALA A 226 2.10 -29.52 8.20
CA ALA A 226 0.82 -29.02 8.68
C ALA A 226 -0.04 -28.30 7.63
N ALA A 227 0.20 -28.52 6.31
CA ALA A 227 -0.61 -28.00 5.19
C ALA A 227 -1.20 -26.60 5.45
N ARG A 228 -0.35 -25.68 5.93
CA ARG A 228 -0.78 -24.31 6.25
C ARG A 228 -1.00 -23.56 4.94
N GLU A 229 -2.08 -22.80 4.90
CA GLU A 229 -2.38 -21.89 3.81
C GLU A 229 -1.41 -20.70 3.87
N GLU A 230 -0.67 -20.48 2.79
CA GLU A 230 0.27 -19.38 2.63
C GLU A 230 -0.13 -18.52 1.43
N TYR A 231 -0.02 -17.20 1.55
CA TYR A 231 -0.33 -16.25 0.48
C TYR A 231 0.97 -15.80 -0.18
N HIS A 232 1.16 -16.18 -1.44
CA HIS A 232 2.35 -15.86 -2.22
C HIS A 232 2.07 -14.61 -3.04
N TRP A 233 2.89 -13.58 -2.89
CA TRP A 233 2.77 -12.37 -3.70
C TRP A 233 3.12 -12.69 -5.16
N VAL A 234 2.27 -12.24 -6.09
CA VAL A 234 2.43 -12.45 -7.54
C VAL A 234 2.52 -11.13 -8.33
N GLY A 235 2.51 -9.99 -7.63
CA GLY A 235 2.66 -8.68 -8.26
C GLY A 235 2.05 -7.56 -7.42
N THR A 236 1.69 -6.46 -8.08
CA THR A 236 1.05 -5.31 -7.45
C THR A 236 -0.14 -4.80 -8.24
N PHE A 237 -0.96 -3.95 -7.63
CA PHE A 237 -1.98 -3.18 -8.32
C PHE A 237 -1.93 -1.72 -7.89
N CYS A 238 -2.53 -0.86 -8.69
CA CYS A 238 -2.58 0.58 -8.46
C CYS A 238 -3.97 1.08 -8.85
N PHE A 239 -4.66 1.76 -7.94
CA PHE A 239 -5.89 2.47 -8.25
C PHE A 239 -5.57 3.70 -9.11
N LYS A 240 -6.32 3.85 -10.20
CA LYS A 240 -6.18 5.00 -11.10
C LYS A 240 -7.21 6.06 -10.80
N GLU A 241 -8.45 5.64 -10.63
CA GLU A 241 -9.60 6.49 -10.46
C GLU A 241 -10.63 5.77 -9.61
N PHE A 242 -11.38 6.55 -8.82
CA PHE A 242 -12.58 6.09 -8.16
C PHE A 242 -13.74 6.94 -8.67
N SER A 243 -14.82 6.27 -9.06
CA SER A 243 -16.08 6.91 -9.41
C SER A 243 -17.18 6.39 -8.49
N LYS A 244 -18.04 7.30 -8.03
CA LYS A 244 -19.26 6.90 -7.36
C LYS A 244 -20.30 6.64 -8.45
N PHE A 245 -20.83 5.42 -8.47
CA PHE A 245 -22.03 5.15 -9.24
C PHE A 245 -23.22 5.66 -8.43
N GLU A 246 -23.96 6.62 -8.97
CA GLU A 246 -25.32 6.89 -8.52
C GLU A 246 -26.22 5.78 -9.09
N GLU A 247 -26.94 5.08 -8.21
CA GLU A 247 -27.96 4.11 -8.59
C GLU A 247 -29.30 4.79 -8.88
#